data_AF-A0A177WES4-F1
#
_entry.id   AF-A0A177WES4-F1
#
_cell.length_a   1.000
_cell.length_b   1.000
_cell.length_c   1.000
_cell.angle_alpha   90.00
_cell.angle_beta   90.00
_cell.angle_gamma   90.00
#
_symmetry.space_group_name_H-M   'P 1'
#
loop_
_entity.id
_entity.type
_entity.pdbx_description
1 polymer ?
#
loop_
_entity_poly.entity_id
_entity_poly.type
_entity_poly.pdbx_seq_one_letter_code
_entity_poly.pdbx_strand_id
1 'polypeptide(L)'
;MENKAFYIKYLDYQPVKIETHFNGELERRRPLTDIGGLVVAFQALPNSPLASTFVDELTLHLPDGPAIPGNTLLIDIQQPTGSYDHPLIIRSLSDTITMDEHMVCSLPKPVYDNPVSRPNISGRIWKKPTHVFLWSDFKQSVVDWIGANHHQHSQRVQKPVFVPRVITEEVQSLQPFILDNLLNISAKCFIPPSEFKARRQITSCVGEPDHLMTRDGEVVAIVEEKGNWALSTSDIVNSYDTERTRASALDQLYHYMRLNHRQYGILSSYENTWFVYRNQECAVCEEPQGHEALYVSEGISFTAQTPTVQQCLSYFNSIVNHNHMDSPPASKRPSRASSATQISRPSSTRVSPRASLSRGCSSLSSGIQINEQPQDFDVDDFKFDTVLGEGRSKVYLDYYGSSRIALKVADIAKHGEMLPELLNEVSVYEQLSGLQGNGIPRFVCHGFVEDILYCVGVSICGTVANGFTEQQKQKLLETLESIHEAGILHNDIKKENILIDESGNPYIIDFGFSTRNCSPVARMEETNLLLSLVEST
;
A
#
# COMPACT_ATOMS: atom_id res chain seq x y z
N MET A 1 54.74 -14.09 17.78
CA MET A 1 53.32 -13.95 17.41
C MET A 1 52.80 -15.35 17.14
N GLU A 2 51.75 -15.78 17.85
CA GLU A 2 51.13 -17.08 17.60
C GLU A 2 50.45 -17.12 16.23
N ASN A 3 50.53 -18.26 15.57
CA ASN A 3 49.92 -18.50 14.27
C ASN A 3 48.40 -18.37 14.37
N LYS A 4 47.78 -17.61 13.46
CA LYS A 4 46.33 -17.57 13.31
C LYS A 4 45.92 -18.26 12.01
N ALA A 5 45.27 -19.40 12.14
CA ALA A 5 44.53 -20.02 11.05
C ALA A 5 43.15 -19.36 10.94
N PHE A 6 42.68 -19.14 9.72
CA PHE A 6 41.30 -18.74 9.47
C PHE A 6 40.68 -19.65 8.41
N TYR A 7 39.35 -19.78 8.50
CA TYR A 7 38.56 -20.73 7.72
C TYR A 7 37.55 -19.97 6.87
N ILE A 8 37.45 -20.32 5.59
CA ILE A 8 36.40 -19.83 4.68
C ILE A 8 35.31 -20.91 4.61
N LYS A 9 34.05 -20.52 4.80
CA LYS A 9 32.89 -21.44 4.75
C LYS A 9 32.26 -21.39 3.35
N TYR A 10 32.26 -22.52 2.65
CA TYR A 10 31.58 -22.71 1.36
C TYR A 10 30.30 -23.54 1.52
N LEU A 11 29.38 -23.43 0.56
CA LEU A 11 27.95 -23.81 0.61
C LEU A 11 27.61 -25.26 1.04
N ASP A 12 28.58 -26.16 1.16
CA ASP A 12 28.39 -27.53 1.67
C ASP A 12 29.18 -27.82 2.96
N TYR A 13 28.95 -27.02 4.01
CA TYR A 13 29.35 -27.28 5.42
C TYR A 13 30.80 -27.76 5.70
N GLN A 14 31.76 -27.61 4.79
CA GLN A 14 33.15 -28.01 5.02
C GLN A 14 34.07 -26.78 5.12
N PRO A 15 34.74 -26.56 6.27
CA PRO A 15 35.67 -25.47 6.45
C PRO A 15 37.01 -25.76 5.74
N VAL A 16 37.49 -24.82 4.93
CA VAL A 16 38.80 -24.93 4.25
C VAL A 16 39.83 -24.08 4.97
N LYS A 17 40.92 -24.71 5.43
CA LYS A 17 42.01 -24.08 6.16
C LYS A 17 43.02 -23.45 5.19
N ILE A 18 43.34 -22.17 5.36
CA ILE A 18 44.41 -21.49 4.61
C ILE A 18 45.55 -21.15 5.58
N GLU A 19 46.78 -21.54 5.22
CA GLU A 19 47.99 -21.28 6.01
C GLU A 19 48.81 -20.14 5.37
N THR A 20 49.21 -19.16 6.17
CA THR A 20 49.72 -17.86 5.66
C THR A 20 51.25 -17.69 5.69
N HIS A 21 52.03 -18.69 6.14
CA HIS A 21 53.50 -18.73 5.95
C HIS A 21 54.12 -20.12 6.26
N PHE A 22 55.23 -20.50 5.61
CA PHE A 22 56.05 -21.70 5.94
C PHE A 22 57.56 -21.37 6.10
N ASN A 23 58.24 -22.07 7.00
CA ASN A 23 59.63 -21.83 7.41
C ASN A 23 60.61 -22.65 6.53
N GLY A 24 61.33 -22.03 5.60
CA GLY A 24 62.38 -22.68 4.79
C GLY A 24 62.83 -21.90 3.54
N GLU A 25 64.15 -21.83 3.30
CA GLU A 25 64.82 -20.88 2.38
C GLU A 25 64.67 -21.10 0.85
N LEU A 26 63.85 -22.02 0.32
CA LEU A 26 63.98 -22.43 -1.10
C LEU A 26 62.81 -22.17 -2.07
N GLU A 27 61.66 -21.62 -1.67
CA GLU A 27 60.64 -21.20 -2.65
C GLU A 27 59.92 -19.90 -2.20
N ARG A 28 60.11 -18.81 -2.96
CA ARG A 28 59.38 -17.55 -2.75
C ARG A 28 57.90 -17.74 -3.10
N ARG A 29 57.01 -17.85 -2.11
CA ARG A 29 55.57 -17.57 -2.28
C ARG A 29 55.19 -16.34 -1.45
N ARG A 30 54.52 -15.37 -2.09
CA ARG A 30 54.24 -14.03 -1.55
C ARG A 30 53.29 -14.12 -0.35
N PRO A 31 53.50 -13.34 0.73
CA PRO A 31 52.51 -13.23 1.81
C PRO A 31 51.19 -12.67 1.26
N LEU A 32 50.06 -13.18 1.79
CA LEU A 32 48.71 -12.69 1.50
C LEU A 32 48.58 -11.27 2.09
N THR A 33 48.92 -10.28 1.28
CA THR A 33 48.98 -8.85 1.66
C THR A 33 47.73 -8.09 1.23
N ASP A 34 46.97 -8.68 0.30
CA ASP A 34 45.71 -8.19 -0.22
C ASP A 34 44.79 -9.38 -0.54
N ILE A 35 43.56 -9.03 -0.93
CA ILE A 35 42.50 -9.96 -1.33
C ILE A 35 42.88 -10.77 -2.58
N GLY A 36 43.64 -10.18 -3.51
CA GLY A 36 44.11 -10.88 -4.72
C GLY A 36 44.95 -12.10 -4.37
N GLY A 37 45.78 -11.99 -3.33
CA GLY A 37 46.49 -13.14 -2.77
C GLY A 37 45.56 -14.25 -2.25
N LEU A 38 44.48 -13.89 -1.55
CA LEU A 38 43.54 -14.87 -0.94
C LEU A 38 42.80 -15.66 -2.04
N VAL A 39 42.36 -14.98 -3.08
CA VAL A 39 41.69 -15.57 -4.25
C VAL A 39 42.64 -16.51 -5.00
N VAL A 40 43.88 -16.08 -5.25
CA VAL A 40 44.92 -16.91 -5.89
C VAL A 40 45.26 -18.14 -5.05
N ALA A 41 45.33 -18.00 -3.72
CA ALA A 41 45.56 -19.13 -2.83
C ALA A 41 44.40 -20.13 -2.84
N PHE A 42 43.16 -19.66 -2.94
CA PHE A 42 41.98 -20.51 -3.03
C PHE A 42 41.85 -21.22 -4.39
N GLN A 43 42.24 -20.57 -5.49
CA GLN A 43 42.35 -21.19 -6.82
C GLN A 43 43.47 -22.25 -6.89
N ALA A 44 44.54 -22.07 -6.12
CA ALA A 44 45.68 -23.01 -6.10
C ALA A 44 45.42 -24.31 -5.31
N LEU A 45 44.27 -24.43 -4.63
CA LEU A 45 43.91 -25.64 -3.88
C LEU A 45 43.52 -26.80 -4.83
N PRO A 46 43.97 -28.04 -4.56
CA PRO A 46 43.54 -29.21 -5.32
C PRO A 46 42.02 -29.38 -5.24
N ASN A 47 41.36 -29.53 -6.40
CA ASN A 47 39.90 -29.65 -6.53
C ASN A 47 39.10 -28.42 -6.07
N SER A 48 39.72 -27.22 -6.06
CA SER A 48 39.00 -25.98 -5.79
C SER A 48 37.88 -25.77 -6.82
N PRO A 49 36.61 -25.63 -6.40
CA PRO A 49 35.51 -25.34 -7.33
C PRO A 49 35.69 -24.00 -8.07
N LEU A 50 36.50 -23.08 -7.53
CA LEU A 50 36.86 -21.81 -8.18
C LEU A 50 37.96 -21.94 -9.24
N ALA A 51 38.78 -23.00 -9.21
CA ALA A 51 39.88 -23.19 -10.17
C ALA A 51 39.42 -23.60 -11.57
N SER A 52 38.22 -24.17 -11.69
CA SER A 52 37.66 -24.64 -12.97
C SER A 52 36.46 -23.84 -13.46
N THR A 53 35.90 -22.93 -12.64
CA THR A 53 34.57 -22.34 -12.88
C THR A 53 34.58 -20.83 -13.12
N PHE A 54 35.60 -20.09 -12.66
CA PHE A 54 35.72 -18.65 -12.87
C PHE A 54 37.03 -18.31 -13.60
N VAL A 55 36.92 -17.87 -14.85
CA VAL A 55 38.04 -17.41 -15.69
C VAL A 55 38.26 -15.89 -15.55
N ASP A 56 37.37 -15.21 -14.82
CA ASP A 56 37.25 -13.75 -14.77
C ASP A 56 37.77 -13.16 -13.45
N GLU A 57 37.98 -11.84 -13.43
CA GLU A 57 38.45 -11.08 -12.27
C GLU A 57 37.38 -11.04 -11.16
N LEU A 58 37.75 -11.47 -9.94
CA LEU A 58 36.85 -11.57 -8.79
C LEU A 58 36.99 -10.35 -7.87
N THR A 59 35.87 -9.84 -7.36
CA THR A 59 35.82 -8.67 -6.47
C THR A 59 35.10 -8.98 -5.16
N LEU A 60 35.41 -8.23 -4.11
CA LEU A 60 34.88 -8.42 -2.76
C LEU A 60 33.96 -7.27 -2.38
N HIS A 61 32.82 -7.60 -1.78
CA HIS A 61 31.74 -6.65 -1.48
C HIS A 61 31.26 -6.79 -0.03
N LEU A 62 30.82 -5.67 0.54
CA LEU A 62 29.89 -5.68 1.68
C LEU A 62 28.51 -6.19 1.21
N PRO A 63 27.66 -6.73 2.10
CA PRO A 63 26.26 -7.00 1.77
C PRO A 63 25.62 -5.75 1.15
N ASP A 64 25.16 -5.87 -0.10
CA ASP A 64 24.55 -4.80 -0.91
C ASP A 64 25.42 -3.54 -1.17
N GLY A 65 26.74 -3.64 -1.00
CA GLY A 65 27.69 -2.53 -1.20
C GLY A 65 28.53 -2.61 -2.48
N PRO A 66 29.22 -1.51 -2.87
CA PRO A 66 30.14 -1.50 -4.00
C PRO A 66 31.37 -2.39 -3.74
N ALA A 67 32.16 -2.65 -4.79
CA ALA A 67 33.39 -3.42 -4.65
C ALA A 67 34.38 -2.70 -3.72
N ILE A 68 34.95 -3.44 -2.78
CA ILE A 68 35.99 -2.94 -1.87
C ILE A 68 37.26 -2.70 -2.69
N PRO A 69 37.92 -1.53 -2.56
CA PRO A 69 39.16 -1.25 -3.27
C PRO A 69 40.24 -2.29 -2.97
N GLY A 70 40.94 -2.77 -4.00
CA GLY A 70 41.93 -3.86 -3.88
C GLY A 70 43.12 -3.56 -2.96
N ASN A 71 43.34 -2.29 -2.61
CA ASN A 71 44.38 -1.84 -1.67
C ASN A 71 43.88 -1.69 -0.21
N THR A 72 42.65 -2.10 0.10
CA THR A 72 42.10 -2.07 1.46
C THR A 72 42.70 -3.20 2.30
N LEU A 73 43.26 -2.88 3.46
CA LEU A 73 43.82 -3.89 4.36
C LEU A 73 42.67 -4.67 5.03
N LEU A 74 42.77 -6.00 5.05
CA LEU A 74 41.75 -6.89 5.63
C LEU A 74 41.50 -6.65 7.13
N ILE A 75 42.46 -6.06 7.84
CA ILE A 75 42.33 -5.70 9.26
C ILE A 75 41.35 -4.55 9.50
N ASP A 76 41.11 -3.71 8.48
CA ASP A 76 40.25 -2.53 8.58
C ASP A 76 38.76 -2.87 8.39
N ILE A 77 38.45 -4.11 8.00
CA ILE A 77 37.10 -4.58 7.66
C ILE A 77 36.43 -5.27 8.87
N GLN A 78 37.16 -5.55 9.95
CA GLN A 78 36.80 -6.58 10.94
C GLN A 78 35.62 -6.29 11.90
N GLN A 79 34.95 -5.14 11.86
CA GLN A 79 33.77 -4.88 12.71
C GLN A 79 32.79 -3.89 12.08
N PRO A 80 31.47 -4.20 12.01
CA PRO A 80 30.83 -5.50 12.31
C PRO A 80 30.98 -6.53 11.19
N THR A 81 31.54 -6.14 10.04
CA THR A 81 31.58 -6.92 8.80
C THR A 81 32.79 -7.87 8.74
N GLY A 82 32.71 -8.93 7.93
CA GLY A 82 33.74 -9.98 7.88
C GLY A 82 33.69 -10.98 9.06
N SER A 83 32.61 -10.98 9.84
CA SER A 83 32.31 -11.95 10.91
C SER A 83 31.37 -13.07 10.42
N TYR A 84 31.15 -14.10 11.24
CA TYR A 84 30.22 -15.20 10.91
C TYR A 84 28.80 -14.71 10.56
N ASP A 85 28.33 -13.67 11.28
CA ASP A 85 26.98 -13.12 11.13
C ASP A 85 26.89 -12.03 10.03
N HIS A 86 28.03 -11.51 9.55
CA HIS A 86 28.09 -10.44 8.55
C HIS A 86 29.17 -10.75 7.50
N PRO A 87 28.92 -11.73 6.62
CA PRO A 87 29.93 -12.22 5.69
C PRO A 87 30.26 -11.19 4.60
N LEU A 88 31.45 -11.31 4.03
CA LEU A 88 31.82 -10.62 2.80
C LEU A 88 31.43 -11.49 1.59
N ILE A 89 30.99 -10.85 0.51
CA ILE A 89 30.52 -11.53 -0.70
C ILE A 89 31.59 -11.43 -1.80
N ILE A 90 31.99 -12.57 -2.37
CA ILE A 90 32.83 -12.63 -3.57
C ILE A 90 31.92 -12.65 -4.80
N ARG A 91 32.15 -11.74 -5.76
CA ARG A 91 31.37 -11.63 -7.00
C ARG A 91 32.31 -11.63 -8.21
N SER A 92 31.87 -12.18 -9.34
CA SER A 92 32.60 -12.02 -10.61
C SER A 92 32.37 -10.62 -11.18
N LEU A 93 33.41 -9.99 -11.73
CA LEU A 93 33.24 -8.77 -12.52
C LEU A 93 32.34 -9.00 -13.75
N SER A 94 32.29 -10.23 -14.29
CA SER A 94 31.35 -10.61 -15.37
C SER A 94 29.89 -10.72 -14.93
N ASP A 95 29.62 -10.80 -13.62
CA ASP A 95 28.25 -10.76 -13.07
C ASP A 95 27.74 -9.33 -12.84
N THR A 96 28.59 -8.33 -13.13
CA THR A 96 28.24 -6.92 -13.04
C THR A 96 28.23 -6.29 -14.42
N ILE A 97 27.37 -5.30 -14.59
CA ILE A 97 27.22 -4.52 -15.82
C ILE A 97 27.17 -3.04 -15.47
N THR A 98 27.41 -2.19 -16.45
CA THR A 98 27.21 -0.74 -16.28
C THR A 98 25.72 -0.43 -16.07
N MET A 99 25.43 0.75 -15.53
CA MET A 99 24.05 1.16 -15.34
C MET A 99 23.28 1.27 -16.66
N ASP A 100 23.95 1.74 -17.72
CA ASP A 100 23.37 1.81 -19.06
C ASP A 100 22.98 0.43 -19.59
N GLU A 101 23.88 -0.56 -19.45
CA GLU A 101 23.60 -1.95 -19.82
C GLU A 101 22.45 -2.55 -18.98
N HIS A 102 22.35 -2.19 -17.71
CA HIS A 102 21.27 -2.63 -16.84
C HIS A 102 19.92 -2.07 -17.28
N MET A 103 19.84 -0.78 -17.58
CA MET A 103 18.60 -0.12 -18.01
C MET A 103 18.09 -0.60 -19.38
N VAL A 104 18.93 -1.25 -20.20
CA VAL A 104 18.50 -1.81 -21.50
C VAL A 104 18.33 -3.33 -21.49
N CYS A 105 18.39 -3.96 -20.33
CA CYS A 105 18.16 -5.40 -20.21
C CYS A 105 16.72 -5.77 -20.61
N SER A 106 16.59 -6.78 -21.48
CA SER A 106 15.30 -7.30 -21.92
C SER A 106 14.51 -7.88 -20.75
N LEU A 107 13.30 -7.38 -20.54
CA LEU A 107 12.38 -7.89 -19.54
C LEU A 107 11.79 -9.24 -19.98
N PRO A 108 11.54 -10.18 -19.04
CA PRO A 108 11.00 -11.49 -19.37
C PRO A 108 9.57 -11.38 -19.91
N LYS A 109 9.22 -12.20 -20.90
CA LYS A 109 7.84 -12.27 -21.38
C LYS A 109 6.95 -12.99 -20.35
N PRO A 110 5.78 -12.44 -19.98
CA PRO A 110 4.86 -13.12 -19.09
C PRO A 110 4.27 -14.37 -19.77
N VAL A 111 4.03 -15.41 -18.98
CA VAL A 111 3.38 -16.65 -19.43
C VAL A 111 2.05 -16.78 -18.70
N TYR A 112 0.94 -16.76 -19.44
CA TYR A 112 -0.42 -16.84 -18.89
C TYR A 112 -1.00 -18.25 -19.02
N ASP A 113 -1.68 -18.73 -17.98
CA ASP A 113 -2.44 -19.99 -18.00
C ASP A 113 -3.86 -19.78 -17.47
N ASN A 114 -4.84 -19.73 -18.39
CA ASN A 114 -6.28 -19.58 -18.10
C ASN A 114 -6.64 -18.55 -17.01
N PRO A 115 -6.23 -17.26 -17.14
CA PRO A 115 -6.64 -16.25 -16.17
C PRO A 115 -8.16 -16.09 -16.19
N VAL A 116 -8.84 -16.44 -15.10
CA VAL A 116 -10.27 -16.19 -14.95
C VAL A 116 -10.48 -14.69 -14.73
N SER A 117 -10.98 -14.00 -15.75
CA SER A 117 -11.36 -12.59 -15.64
C SER A 117 -12.81 -12.50 -15.14
N ARG A 118 -13.02 -12.08 -13.90
CA ARG A 118 -14.30 -11.52 -13.48
C ARG A 118 -14.05 -10.17 -12.82
N PRO A 119 -14.67 -9.09 -13.30
CA PRO A 119 -14.58 -7.81 -12.63
C PRO A 119 -15.35 -7.87 -11.31
N ASN A 120 -14.74 -7.46 -10.20
CA ASN A 120 -15.49 -6.78 -9.14
C ASN A 120 -15.62 -5.32 -9.58
N ILE A 121 -16.54 -5.02 -10.51
CA ILE A 121 -16.89 -3.63 -10.79
C ILE A 121 -17.75 -3.18 -9.61
N SER A 122 -17.19 -2.35 -8.74
CA SER A 122 -18.01 -1.57 -7.82
C SER A 122 -19.05 -0.80 -8.66
N GLY A 123 -20.33 -0.91 -8.32
CA GLY A 123 -21.40 -0.23 -9.06
C GLY A 123 -21.34 1.30 -8.97
N ARG A 124 -20.43 1.85 -8.15
CA ARG A 124 -20.31 3.28 -7.87
C ARG A 124 -19.54 3.98 -8.97
N ILE A 125 -19.99 5.19 -9.31
CA ILE A 125 -19.29 6.09 -10.22
C ILE A 125 -18.43 6.99 -9.35
N TRP A 126 -17.11 6.87 -9.47
CA TRP A 126 -16.15 7.68 -8.74
C TRP A 126 -16.03 9.10 -9.33
N LYS A 127 -15.63 10.06 -8.50
CA LYS A 127 -15.25 11.40 -8.98
C LYS A 127 -14.03 11.29 -9.88
N LYS A 128 -14.19 11.70 -11.13
CA LYS A 128 -13.08 11.77 -12.08
C LYS A 128 -12.16 12.96 -11.79
N PRO A 129 -10.85 12.87 -12.10
CA PRO A 129 -10.02 14.06 -12.28
C PRO A 129 -10.68 15.06 -13.22
N THR A 130 -10.45 16.36 -12.99
CA THR A 130 -11.08 17.41 -13.80
C THR A 130 -10.66 17.31 -15.26
N HIS A 131 -9.36 17.05 -15.47
CA HIS A 131 -8.78 16.89 -16.78
C HIS A 131 -7.76 15.74 -16.76
N VAL A 132 -7.73 14.98 -17.85
CA VAL A 132 -6.69 13.97 -18.12
C VAL A 132 -5.99 14.36 -19.41
N PHE A 133 -4.69 14.63 -19.33
CA PHE A 133 -3.85 15.07 -20.44
C PHE A 133 -2.76 14.05 -20.73
N LEU A 134 -2.32 14.03 -21.99
CA LEU A 134 -1.11 13.30 -22.37
C LEU A 134 0.12 14.05 -21.86
N TRP A 135 1.00 13.34 -21.17
CA TRP A 135 2.35 13.80 -20.85
C TRP A 135 3.26 13.62 -22.06
N SER A 136 3.13 14.52 -23.03
CA SER A 136 3.66 14.36 -24.39
C SER A 136 5.18 14.41 -24.50
N ASP A 137 5.86 15.14 -23.61
CA ASP A 137 7.32 15.28 -23.59
C ASP A 137 8.03 14.26 -22.69
N PHE A 138 7.30 13.33 -22.07
CA PHE A 138 7.86 12.35 -21.14
C PHE A 138 9.01 11.54 -21.76
N LYS A 139 8.79 10.90 -22.91
CA LYS A 139 9.83 10.10 -23.58
C LYS A 139 11.05 10.93 -23.96
N GLN A 140 10.84 12.16 -24.44
CA GLN A 140 11.95 13.05 -24.79
C GLN A 140 12.76 13.41 -23.55
N SER A 141 12.09 13.71 -22.44
CA SER A 141 12.73 14.00 -21.17
C SER A 141 13.56 12.83 -20.64
N VAL A 142 13.08 11.59 -20.82
CA VAL A 142 13.86 10.37 -20.50
C VAL A 142 15.15 10.33 -21.32
N VAL A 143 15.06 10.54 -22.65
CA VAL A 143 16.23 10.51 -23.54
C VAL A 143 17.23 11.60 -23.19
N ASP A 144 16.75 12.82 -22.95
CA ASP A 144 17.59 13.96 -22.58
C ASP A 144 18.28 13.73 -21.23
N TRP A 145 17.56 13.16 -20.25
CA TRP A 145 18.11 12.81 -18.95
C TRP A 145 19.20 11.74 -19.04
N ILE A 146 19.01 10.69 -19.85
CA ILE A 146 20.05 9.67 -20.07
C ILE A 146 21.31 10.31 -20.67
N GLY A 147 21.13 11.16 -21.70
CA GLY A 147 22.23 11.86 -22.35
C GLY A 147 23.01 12.75 -21.38
N ALA A 148 22.33 13.44 -20.48
CA ALA A 148 22.95 14.32 -19.48
C ALA A 148 23.69 13.57 -18.36
N ASN A 149 23.26 12.36 -18.00
CA ASN A 149 23.76 11.63 -16.83
C ASN A 149 24.70 10.46 -17.16
N HIS A 150 25.07 10.27 -18.43
CA HIS A 150 25.94 9.17 -18.89
C HIS A 150 27.25 9.02 -18.08
N HIS A 151 27.80 10.10 -17.53
CA HIS A 151 29.02 10.03 -16.70
C HIS A 151 28.81 9.39 -15.32
N GLN A 152 27.62 9.55 -14.73
CA GLN A 152 27.24 8.95 -13.44
C GLN A 152 26.93 7.44 -13.58
N HIS A 153 26.71 6.95 -14.79
CA HIS A 153 26.37 5.56 -15.12
C HIS A 153 27.56 4.59 -15.17
N SER A 154 28.78 5.10 -14.91
CA SER A 154 30.02 4.31 -14.87
C SER A 154 30.07 3.31 -13.70
N GLN A 155 29.18 3.44 -12.71
CA GLN A 155 29.07 2.50 -11.61
C GLN A 155 28.59 1.14 -12.12
N ARG A 156 29.27 0.08 -11.69
CA ARG A 156 28.88 -1.30 -12.00
C ARG A 156 27.87 -1.80 -10.96
N VAL A 157 26.78 -2.37 -11.44
CA VAL A 157 25.73 -3.02 -10.65
C VAL A 157 25.63 -4.49 -11.00
N GLN A 158 25.01 -5.29 -10.13
CA GLN A 158 24.74 -6.68 -10.46
C GLN A 158 23.80 -6.78 -11.65
N LYS A 159 24.07 -7.74 -12.53
CA LYS A 159 23.17 -8.08 -13.62
C LYS A 159 21.77 -8.44 -13.08
N PRO A 160 20.68 -7.98 -13.72
CA PRO A 160 19.33 -8.37 -13.37
C PRO A 160 19.16 -9.90 -13.37
N VAL A 161 18.54 -10.42 -12.32
CA VAL A 161 18.09 -11.81 -12.26
C VAL A 161 16.57 -11.78 -12.29
N PHE A 162 16.01 -12.33 -13.37
CA PHE A 162 14.58 -12.38 -13.56
C PHE A 162 14.00 -13.68 -12.97
N VAL A 163 12.86 -13.56 -12.32
CA VAL A 163 12.14 -14.66 -11.69
C VAL A 163 11.02 -15.10 -12.64
N PRO A 164 11.14 -16.27 -13.30
CA PRO A 164 10.05 -16.78 -14.13
C PRO A 164 8.87 -17.15 -13.24
N ARG A 165 7.67 -16.70 -13.61
CA ARG A 165 6.41 -17.08 -12.96
C ARG A 165 5.36 -17.32 -14.04
N VAL A 166 4.50 -18.32 -13.82
CA VAL A 166 3.28 -18.51 -14.62
C VAL A 166 2.17 -17.70 -13.96
N ILE A 167 1.50 -16.88 -14.77
CA ILE A 167 0.40 -16.03 -14.34
C ILE A 167 -0.89 -16.84 -14.50
N THR A 168 -1.30 -17.48 -13.41
CA THR A 168 -2.49 -18.35 -13.34
C THR A 168 -3.74 -17.60 -12.88
N GLU A 169 -3.55 -16.60 -12.00
CA GLU A 169 -4.62 -15.73 -11.48
C GLU A 169 -4.19 -14.28 -11.63
N GLU A 170 -4.96 -13.51 -12.39
CA GLU A 170 -4.38 -12.39 -13.13
C GLU A 170 -3.82 -11.26 -12.28
N VAL A 171 -4.34 -10.96 -11.08
CA VAL A 171 -3.77 -9.91 -10.24
C VAL A 171 -2.86 -10.50 -9.15
N GLN A 172 -3.29 -11.58 -8.48
CA GLN A 172 -2.54 -12.17 -7.37
C GLN A 172 -1.17 -12.74 -7.79
N SER A 173 -1.07 -13.29 -9.02
CA SER A 173 0.19 -13.82 -9.56
C SER A 173 0.96 -12.80 -10.41
N LEU A 174 0.31 -11.76 -10.94
CA LEU A 174 0.94 -10.66 -11.66
C LEU A 174 1.66 -9.69 -10.72
N GLN A 175 1.09 -9.37 -9.56
CA GLN A 175 1.72 -8.50 -8.58
C GLN A 175 3.13 -8.94 -8.15
N PRO A 176 3.36 -10.19 -7.71
CA PRO A 176 4.72 -10.62 -7.39
C PRO A 176 5.62 -10.66 -8.64
N PHE A 177 5.06 -10.86 -9.83
CA PHE A 177 5.83 -10.84 -11.08
C PHE A 177 6.29 -9.42 -11.47
N ILE A 178 5.42 -8.41 -11.36
CA ILE A 178 5.77 -6.99 -11.57
C ILE A 178 6.79 -6.55 -10.51
N LEU A 179 6.56 -6.90 -9.25
CA LEU A 179 7.49 -6.58 -8.16
C LEU A 179 8.90 -7.12 -8.45
N ASP A 180 9.02 -8.41 -8.73
CA ASP A 180 10.32 -9.07 -8.90
C ASP A 180 11.04 -8.67 -10.19
N ASN A 181 10.31 -8.56 -11.30
CA ASN A 181 10.91 -8.40 -12.64
C ASN A 181 10.93 -6.97 -13.15
N LEU A 182 10.18 -6.06 -12.54
CA LEU A 182 10.12 -4.65 -12.95
C LEU A 182 10.59 -3.71 -11.84
N LEU A 183 9.87 -3.67 -10.71
CA LEU A 183 10.10 -2.66 -9.67
C LEU A 183 11.40 -2.91 -8.89
N ASN A 184 11.66 -4.15 -8.46
CA ASN A 184 12.90 -4.53 -7.75
C ASN A 184 14.14 -4.50 -8.65
N ILE A 185 13.97 -4.70 -9.96
CA ILE A 185 15.07 -4.52 -10.93
C ILE A 185 15.40 -3.03 -11.03
N SER A 186 14.39 -2.19 -11.21
CA SER A 186 14.58 -0.73 -11.26
C SER A 186 15.20 -0.20 -9.97
N ALA A 187 14.83 -0.78 -8.81
CA ALA A 187 15.39 -0.46 -7.50
C ALA A 187 16.92 -0.45 -7.46
N LYS A 188 17.54 -1.37 -8.20
CA LYS A 188 19.00 -1.53 -8.24
C LYS A 188 19.70 -0.48 -9.10
N CYS A 189 18.94 0.21 -9.97
CA CYS A 189 19.48 1.28 -10.78
C CYS A 189 19.72 2.59 -10.02
N PHE A 190 19.28 2.66 -8.76
CA PHE A 190 19.25 3.90 -8.01
C PHE A 190 20.54 4.14 -7.22
N ILE A 191 20.97 5.39 -7.19
CA ILE A 191 22.14 5.82 -6.42
C ILE A 191 21.69 6.90 -5.43
N PRO A 192 21.82 6.64 -4.11
CA PRO A 192 22.24 5.38 -3.50
C PRO A 192 21.12 4.30 -3.54
N PRO A 193 21.48 3.01 -3.71
CA PRO A 193 20.51 1.90 -3.81
C PRO A 193 19.61 1.71 -2.58
N SER A 194 20.01 2.28 -1.43
CA SER A 194 19.30 2.18 -0.16
C SER A 194 18.04 3.04 -0.06
N GLU A 195 17.90 4.04 -0.94
CA GLU A 195 16.82 5.02 -0.88
C GLU A 195 15.50 4.44 -1.36
N PHE A 196 15.53 3.57 -2.36
CA PHE A 196 14.32 3.12 -3.03
C PHE A 196 13.88 1.72 -2.61
N LYS A 197 12.62 1.58 -2.19
CA LYS A 197 12.02 0.26 -1.97
C LYS A 197 10.60 0.23 -2.51
N ALA A 198 10.32 -0.73 -3.39
CA ALA A 198 8.96 -1.13 -3.71
C ALA A 198 8.40 -1.93 -2.52
N ARG A 199 7.32 -1.42 -1.92
CA ARG A 199 6.68 -2.06 -0.76
C ARG A 199 5.21 -2.31 -1.05
N ARG A 200 4.67 -3.41 -0.52
CA ARG A 200 3.22 -3.66 -0.56
C ARG A 200 2.45 -2.87 0.49
N GLN A 201 3.09 -2.51 1.60
CA GLN A 201 2.40 -1.83 2.69
C GLN A 201 3.37 -0.98 3.53
N ILE A 202 2.87 0.17 3.98
CA ILE A 202 3.46 1.00 5.05
C ILE A 202 2.30 1.43 5.95
N THR A 203 2.56 1.53 7.26
CA THR A 203 1.56 1.90 8.26
C THR A 203 0.93 3.27 8.01
N SER A 204 1.70 4.23 7.50
CA SER A 204 1.23 5.58 7.15
C SER A 204 0.45 5.66 5.84
N CYS A 205 0.43 4.61 5.03
CA CYS A 205 -0.30 4.62 3.76
C CYS A 205 -1.80 4.41 4.00
N VAL A 206 -2.61 5.32 3.45
CA VAL A 206 -4.07 5.25 3.48
C VAL A 206 -4.57 4.53 2.23
N GLY A 207 -5.54 3.62 2.42
CA GLY A 207 -6.01 2.70 1.39
C GLY A 207 -5.08 1.49 1.19
N GLU A 208 -5.34 0.71 0.15
CA GLU A 208 -4.58 -0.50 -0.17
C GLU A 208 -4.01 -0.50 -1.60
N PRO A 209 -3.14 0.44 -2.00
CA PRO A 209 -2.46 0.36 -3.29
C PRO A 209 -1.60 -0.91 -3.41
N ASP A 210 -1.41 -1.41 -4.64
CA ASP A 210 -0.75 -2.68 -4.94
C ASP A 210 0.74 -2.64 -4.55
N HIS A 211 1.42 -1.56 -4.94
CA HIS A 211 2.78 -1.27 -4.49
C HIS A 211 3.00 0.23 -4.25
N LEU A 212 4.05 0.53 -3.50
CA LEU A 212 4.45 1.88 -3.12
C LEU A 212 5.90 2.08 -3.49
N MET A 213 6.21 3.21 -4.13
CA MET A 213 7.58 3.70 -4.22
C MET A 213 7.88 4.49 -2.95
N THR A 214 8.98 4.15 -2.29
CA THR A 214 9.36 4.77 -1.02
C THR A 214 10.75 5.36 -1.08
N ARG A 215 10.96 6.49 -0.40
CA ARG A 215 12.26 7.14 -0.20
C ARG A 215 12.40 7.58 1.25
N ASP A 216 13.45 7.11 1.92
CA ASP A 216 13.72 7.39 3.34
C ASP A 216 12.57 7.00 4.28
N GLY A 217 11.82 5.96 3.92
CA GLY A 217 10.66 5.47 4.68
C GLY A 217 9.34 6.17 4.33
N GLU A 218 9.38 7.27 3.59
CA GLU A 218 8.20 7.98 3.11
C GLU A 218 7.74 7.44 1.76
N VAL A 219 6.41 7.41 1.54
CA VAL A 219 5.87 7.15 0.21
C VAL A 219 6.21 8.34 -0.68
N VAL A 220 6.57 8.10 -1.95
CA VAL A 220 6.84 9.17 -2.93
C VAL A 220 6.04 9.00 -4.22
N ALA A 221 5.65 7.77 -4.56
CA ALA A 221 4.69 7.51 -5.64
C ALA A 221 3.85 6.25 -5.34
N ILE A 222 2.64 6.24 -5.89
CA ILE A 222 1.71 5.12 -5.81
C ILE A 222 1.84 4.24 -7.05
N VAL A 223 1.80 2.92 -6.91
CA VAL A 223 1.82 1.99 -8.03
C VAL A 223 0.56 1.13 -7.99
N GLU A 224 -0.26 1.21 -9.05
CA GLU A 224 -1.39 0.31 -9.27
C GLU A 224 -1.18 -0.59 -10.47
N GLU A 225 -1.73 -1.79 -10.36
CA GLU A 225 -1.56 -2.85 -11.34
C GLU A 225 -2.89 -3.40 -11.79
N LYS A 226 -2.99 -3.70 -13.09
CA LYS A 226 -4.18 -4.32 -13.67
C LYS A 226 -3.79 -5.33 -14.74
N GLY A 227 -4.62 -6.34 -14.91
CA GLY A 227 -4.50 -7.30 -15.99
C GLY A 227 -4.57 -6.67 -17.39
N ASN A 228 -4.02 -7.34 -18.40
CA ASN A 228 -3.99 -6.82 -19.77
C ASN A 228 -5.37 -6.68 -20.40
N TRP A 229 -6.39 -7.44 -19.96
CA TRP A 229 -7.75 -7.20 -20.44
C TRP A 229 -8.29 -5.84 -20.00
N ALA A 230 -7.90 -5.36 -18.82
CA ALA A 230 -8.33 -4.08 -18.28
C ALA A 230 -7.55 -2.91 -18.92
N LEU A 231 -6.28 -3.14 -19.27
CA LEU A 231 -5.36 -2.15 -19.86
C LEU A 231 -4.87 -2.56 -21.26
N SER A 232 -5.79 -2.90 -22.15
CA SER A 232 -5.48 -3.49 -23.47
C SER A 232 -4.94 -2.51 -24.53
N THR A 233 -4.92 -1.21 -24.25
CA THR A 233 -4.42 -0.16 -25.18
C THR A 233 -3.30 0.62 -24.53
N SER A 234 -2.30 1.03 -25.31
CA SER A 234 -1.24 1.96 -24.87
C SER A 234 -1.74 3.39 -24.69
N ASP A 235 -2.87 3.76 -25.31
CA ASP A 235 -3.43 5.12 -25.29
C ASP A 235 -4.65 5.22 -24.37
N ILE A 236 -4.37 5.32 -23.06
CA ILE A 236 -5.41 5.44 -22.03
C ILE A 236 -6.08 6.81 -22.08
N VAL A 237 -5.34 7.87 -22.42
CA VAL A 237 -5.84 9.25 -22.41
C VAL A 237 -6.99 9.43 -23.41
N ASN A 238 -6.81 9.00 -24.66
CA ASN A 238 -7.85 9.14 -25.67
C ASN A 238 -9.06 8.22 -25.44
N SER A 239 -8.88 7.12 -24.70
CA SER A 239 -9.97 6.20 -24.37
C SER A 239 -10.62 6.47 -23.00
N TYR A 240 -10.16 7.49 -22.27
CA TYR A 240 -10.56 7.73 -20.88
C TYR A 240 -12.07 7.99 -20.71
N ASP A 241 -12.67 8.82 -21.57
CA ASP A 241 -14.12 9.10 -21.47
C ASP A 241 -15.01 8.08 -22.16
N THR A 242 -14.43 7.24 -23.02
CA THR A 242 -15.19 6.29 -23.83
C THR A 242 -15.20 4.87 -23.24
N GLU A 243 -14.20 4.51 -22.42
CA GLU A 243 -14.05 3.16 -21.87
C GLU A 243 -14.02 3.11 -20.34
N ARG A 244 -15.13 2.67 -19.75
CA ARG A 244 -15.36 2.65 -18.29
C ARG A 244 -14.33 1.85 -17.50
N THR A 245 -13.85 0.72 -18.02
CA THR A 245 -12.88 -0.14 -17.30
C THR A 245 -11.53 0.54 -17.16
N ARG A 246 -11.07 1.25 -18.20
CA ARG A 246 -9.79 1.97 -18.19
C ARG A 246 -9.86 3.24 -17.37
N ALA A 247 -10.98 3.97 -17.49
CA ALA A 247 -11.29 5.08 -16.60
C ALA A 247 -11.19 4.62 -15.14
N SER A 248 -11.80 3.48 -14.80
CA SER A 248 -11.75 2.93 -13.44
C SER A 248 -10.33 2.61 -12.97
N ALA A 249 -9.43 2.10 -13.81
CA ALA A 249 -8.05 1.83 -13.38
C ALA A 249 -7.28 3.13 -13.06
N LEU A 250 -7.41 4.14 -13.92
CA LEU A 250 -6.77 5.43 -13.72
C LEU A 250 -7.39 6.21 -12.55
N ASP A 251 -8.72 6.15 -12.42
CA ASP A 251 -9.47 6.78 -11.32
C ASP A 251 -9.06 6.17 -9.97
N GLN A 252 -8.85 4.85 -9.91
CA GLN A 252 -8.35 4.18 -8.69
C GLN A 252 -6.98 4.71 -8.29
N LEU A 253 -6.03 4.75 -9.24
CA LEU A 253 -4.69 5.29 -8.99
C LEU A 253 -4.77 6.75 -8.55
N TYR A 254 -5.58 7.57 -9.23
CA TYR A 254 -5.81 8.97 -8.89
C TYR A 254 -6.30 9.15 -7.46
N HIS A 255 -7.28 8.36 -7.02
CA HIS A 255 -7.77 8.45 -5.65
C HIS A 255 -6.74 8.00 -4.62
N TYR A 256 -5.93 6.96 -4.87
CA TYR A 256 -4.83 6.62 -3.98
C TYR A 256 -3.74 7.70 -3.92
N MET A 257 -3.46 8.37 -5.03
CA MET A 257 -2.56 9.52 -5.07
C MET A 257 -3.10 10.67 -4.22
N ARG A 258 -4.41 10.95 -4.26
CA ARG A 258 -5.06 11.95 -3.39
C ARG A 258 -5.03 11.55 -1.92
N LEU A 259 -5.46 10.33 -1.59
CA LEU A 259 -5.47 9.78 -0.23
C LEU A 259 -4.12 9.88 0.49
N ASN A 260 -3.02 9.83 -0.26
CA ASN A 260 -1.67 9.86 0.28
C ASN A 260 -0.96 11.19 -0.01
N HIS A 261 -1.67 12.21 -0.51
CA HIS A 261 -1.10 13.50 -0.90
C HIS A 261 0.12 13.40 -1.84
N ARG A 262 0.16 12.38 -2.70
CA ARG A 262 1.29 12.13 -3.62
C ARG A 262 1.02 12.66 -5.00
N GLN A 263 2.05 13.27 -5.58
CA GLN A 263 1.97 13.89 -6.88
C GLN A 263 2.17 12.91 -8.04
N TYR A 264 2.86 11.80 -7.78
CA TYR A 264 3.32 10.87 -8.79
C TYR A 264 2.69 9.49 -8.61
N GLY A 265 2.41 8.82 -9.72
CA GLY A 265 1.88 7.46 -9.75
C GLY A 265 2.37 6.67 -10.95
N ILE A 266 2.27 5.35 -10.85
CA ILE A 266 2.54 4.40 -11.92
C ILE A 266 1.33 3.49 -12.07
N LEU A 267 0.88 3.32 -13.30
CA LEU A 267 -0.09 2.29 -13.66
C LEU A 267 0.63 1.25 -14.51
N SER A 268 0.49 -0.03 -14.22
CA SER A 268 1.16 -1.08 -15.01
C SER A 268 0.28 -2.29 -15.25
N SER A 269 0.38 -2.86 -16.45
CA SER A 269 -0.10 -4.21 -16.75
C SER A 269 1.03 -5.22 -16.92
N TYR A 270 2.24 -4.85 -16.48
CA TYR A 270 3.52 -5.40 -16.91
C TYR A 270 3.82 -5.18 -18.40
N GLU A 271 2.92 -5.59 -19.30
CA GLU A 271 3.15 -5.46 -20.74
C GLU A 271 3.22 -4.01 -21.20
N ASN A 272 2.44 -3.13 -20.56
CA ASN A 272 2.54 -1.70 -20.74
C ASN A 272 2.60 -1.02 -19.37
N THR A 273 3.41 0.04 -19.27
CA THR A 273 3.54 0.85 -18.06
C THR A 273 3.32 2.33 -18.40
N TRP A 274 2.49 3.00 -17.60
CA TRP A 274 2.17 4.41 -17.72
C TRP A 274 2.67 5.16 -16.48
N PHE A 275 3.25 6.33 -16.72
CA PHE A 275 3.71 7.23 -15.68
C PHE A 275 2.73 8.39 -15.54
N VAL A 276 2.39 8.70 -14.31
CA VAL A 276 1.31 9.64 -13.98
C VAL A 276 1.83 10.72 -13.07
N TYR A 277 1.46 11.96 -13.38
CA TYR A 277 1.77 13.15 -12.59
C TYR A 277 0.52 13.99 -12.42
N ARG A 278 0.22 14.41 -11.18
CA ARG A 278 -0.90 15.30 -10.87
C ARG A 278 -0.41 16.73 -10.68
N ASN A 279 -1.22 17.70 -11.08
CA ASN A 279 -0.96 19.11 -10.84
C ASN A 279 -2.23 19.86 -10.44
N GLN A 280 -2.10 20.82 -9.53
CA GLN A 280 -3.19 21.74 -9.16
C GLN A 280 -3.29 22.94 -10.12
N GLU A 281 -2.23 23.21 -10.88
CA GLU A 281 -2.21 24.24 -11.90
C GLU A 281 -2.49 23.60 -13.28
N CYS A 282 -3.74 23.73 -13.76
CA CYS A 282 -4.06 23.40 -15.14
C CYS A 282 -3.47 24.48 -16.05
N ALA A 283 -2.37 24.17 -16.76
CA ALA A 283 -1.71 25.11 -17.68
C ALA A 283 -2.60 25.62 -18.83
N VAL A 284 -3.75 24.97 -19.06
CA VAL A 284 -4.68 25.26 -20.16
C VAL A 284 -5.95 25.98 -19.68
N CYS A 285 -6.19 26.02 -18.37
CA CYS A 285 -7.42 26.55 -17.80
C CYS A 285 -7.14 27.94 -17.21
N GLU A 286 -7.70 29.01 -17.79
CA GLU A 286 -7.65 30.37 -17.22
C GLU A 286 -8.57 30.55 -15.99
N GLU A 287 -9.22 29.48 -15.52
CA GLU A 287 -10.16 29.55 -14.41
C GLU A 287 -9.43 29.57 -13.05
N PRO A 288 -9.70 30.56 -12.19
CA PRO A 288 -8.99 30.77 -10.92
C PRO A 288 -9.38 29.79 -9.79
N GLN A 289 -10.08 28.69 -10.12
CA GLN A 289 -10.50 27.68 -9.13
C GLN A 289 -9.62 26.44 -9.28
N GLY A 290 -9.00 26.00 -8.17
CA GLY A 290 -8.01 24.93 -8.12
C GLY A 290 -8.53 23.59 -8.65
N HIS A 291 -8.44 23.40 -9.96
CA HIS A 291 -8.81 22.17 -10.64
C HIS A 291 -7.60 21.28 -10.81
N GLU A 292 -7.70 20.06 -10.29
CA GLU A 292 -6.66 19.07 -10.43
C GLU A 292 -6.65 18.47 -11.85
N ALA A 293 -5.48 18.50 -12.48
CA ALA A 293 -5.21 17.91 -13.78
C ALA A 293 -4.26 16.72 -13.62
N LEU A 294 -4.53 15.65 -14.36
CA LEU A 294 -3.73 14.44 -14.38
C LEU A 294 -3.01 14.33 -15.72
N TYR A 295 -1.70 14.19 -15.70
CA TYR A 295 -0.86 13.99 -16.89
C TYR A 295 -0.42 12.54 -16.92
N VAL A 296 -0.68 11.85 -18.03
CA VAL A 296 -0.40 10.42 -18.20
C VAL A 296 0.50 10.24 -19.41
N SER A 297 1.63 9.55 -19.26
CA SER A 297 2.47 9.20 -20.40
C SER A 297 1.72 8.30 -21.38
N GLU A 298 2.25 8.12 -22.59
CA GLU A 298 1.84 6.96 -23.40
C GLU A 298 2.28 5.65 -22.71
N GLY A 299 1.61 4.55 -23.05
CA GLY A 299 1.94 3.22 -22.53
C GLY A 299 3.27 2.74 -23.07
N ILE A 300 4.25 2.55 -22.19
CA ILE A 300 5.58 2.05 -22.54
C ILE A 300 5.54 0.52 -22.52
N SER A 301 5.68 -0.10 -23.69
CA SER A 301 5.71 -1.56 -23.80
C SER A 301 6.95 -2.14 -23.10
N PHE A 302 6.81 -3.29 -22.45
CA PHE A 302 7.93 -4.05 -21.87
C PHE A 302 9.01 -4.46 -22.91
N THR A 303 8.67 -4.42 -24.21
CA THR A 303 9.60 -4.70 -25.32
C THR A 303 10.20 -3.44 -25.95
N ALA A 304 9.80 -2.25 -25.51
CA ALA A 304 10.28 -0.98 -26.04
C ALA A 304 11.80 -0.85 -25.89
N GLN A 305 12.45 -0.33 -26.94
CA GLN A 305 13.90 -0.16 -26.99
C GLN A 305 14.34 1.29 -26.78
N THR A 306 13.46 2.26 -27.06
CA THR A 306 13.78 3.70 -27.01
C THR A 306 12.56 4.55 -26.59
N PRO A 307 12.54 5.03 -25.33
CA PRO A 307 13.24 4.50 -24.17
C PRO A 307 12.67 3.13 -23.73
N THR A 308 13.48 2.35 -23.01
CA THR A 308 13.01 1.12 -22.33
C THR A 308 12.18 1.47 -21.08
N VAL A 309 11.39 0.52 -20.57
CA VAL A 309 10.64 0.75 -19.31
C VAL A 309 11.58 1.02 -18.13
N GLN A 310 12.72 0.36 -18.07
CA GLN A 310 13.73 0.55 -17.01
C GLN A 310 14.38 1.94 -17.08
N GLN A 311 14.62 2.46 -18.29
CA GLN A 311 15.04 3.85 -18.49
C GLN A 311 13.97 4.84 -18.01
N CYS A 312 12.70 4.59 -18.35
CA CYS A 312 11.60 5.41 -17.88
C CYS A 312 11.44 5.40 -16.36
N LEU A 313 11.55 4.23 -15.72
CA LEU A 313 11.50 4.09 -14.25
C LEU A 313 12.67 4.82 -13.59
N SER A 314 13.85 4.79 -14.21
CA SER A 314 15.05 5.49 -13.73
C SER A 314 14.87 7.00 -13.76
N TYR A 315 14.43 7.53 -14.90
CA TYR A 315 14.09 8.95 -15.03
C TYR A 315 12.96 9.36 -14.08
N PHE A 316 11.87 8.58 -14.03
CA PHE A 316 10.71 8.89 -13.17
C PHE A 316 11.12 8.99 -11.70
N ASN A 317 11.94 8.06 -11.22
CA ASN A 317 12.46 8.14 -9.86
C ASN A 317 13.34 9.40 -9.63
N SER A 318 14.06 9.87 -10.64
CA SER A 318 14.90 11.09 -10.53
C SER A 318 14.09 12.37 -10.34
N ILE A 319 12.84 12.41 -10.82
CA ILE A 319 11.95 13.58 -10.72
C ILE A 319 10.95 13.46 -9.58
N VAL A 320 10.58 12.23 -9.18
CA VAL A 320 9.75 11.97 -8.01
C VAL A 320 10.49 12.49 -6.78
N ASN A 321 9.81 13.28 -5.95
CA ASN A 321 10.34 13.89 -4.74
C ASN A 321 9.36 13.67 -3.57
N HIS A 322 9.73 14.13 -2.37
CA HIS A 322 8.87 14.10 -1.19
C HIS A 322 7.79 15.19 -1.20
N ASN A 323 7.42 15.75 -2.37
CA ASN A 323 6.42 16.81 -2.40
C ASN A 323 5.04 16.25 -2.04
N HIS A 324 4.41 16.91 -1.08
CA HIS A 324 3.01 16.72 -0.77
C HIS A 324 2.18 17.73 -1.57
N MET A 325 1.06 17.26 -2.10
CA MET A 325 0.07 18.09 -2.76
C MET A 325 -1.25 17.98 -2.01
N ASP A 326 -1.84 19.13 -1.66
CA ASP A 326 -3.12 19.20 -0.98
C ASP A 326 -4.26 18.75 -1.91
N SER A 327 -5.37 18.33 -1.32
CA SER A 327 -6.56 17.97 -2.07
C SER A 327 -7.38 19.23 -2.40
N PRO A 328 -7.87 19.41 -3.64
CA PRO A 328 -8.85 20.46 -3.90
C PRO A 328 -10.08 20.23 -3.01
N PRO A 329 -10.70 21.29 -2.46
CA PRO A 329 -11.87 21.13 -1.62
C PRO A 329 -12.96 20.36 -2.37
N ALA A 330 -13.55 19.37 -1.71
CA ALA A 330 -14.60 18.54 -2.30
C ALA A 330 -15.61 19.38 -3.09
N SER A 331 -15.73 19.10 -4.40
CA SER A 331 -16.79 19.69 -5.20
C SER A 331 -18.11 19.27 -4.56
N LYS A 332 -18.85 20.25 -4.01
CA LYS A 332 -20.23 20.01 -3.56
C LYS A 332 -20.94 19.43 -4.77
N ARG A 333 -21.29 18.13 -4.73
CA ARG A 333 -22.14 17.54 -5.76
C ARG A 333 -23.28 18.52 -5.99
N PRO A 334 -23.65 18.84 -7.24
CA PRO A 334 -24.84 19.63 -7.46
C PRO A 334 -25.99 18.86 -6.81
N SER A 335 -26.44 19.36 -5.66
CA SER A 335 -27.65 18.89 -5.03
C SER A 335 -28.70 18.94 -6.12
N ARG A 336 -29.43 17.85 -6.37
CA ARG A 336 -30.68 17.88 -7.15
C ARG A 336 -31.78 18.70 -6.44
N ALA A 337 -31.39 19.73 -5.70
CA ALA A 337 -32.18 20.69 -4.96
C ALA A 337 -31.82 22.13 -5.39
N SER A 338 -31.55 22.35 -6.68
CA SER A 338 -31.43 23.71 -7.25
C SER A 338 -31.75 23.71 -8.75
N SER A 339 -32.92 23.17 -9.10
CA SER A 339 -33.57 23.42 -10.39
C SER A 339 -35.08 23.56 -10.21
N ALA A 340 -35.48 24.36 -9.23
CA ALA A 340 -36.87 24.81 -9.07
C ALA A 340 -36.90 26.34 -9.07
N THR A 341 -36.35 26.95 -10.11
CA THR A 341 -36.58 28.36 -10.42
C THR A 341 -37.60 28.42 -11.56
N GLN A 342 -38.83 28.74 -11.16
CA GLN A 342 -39.98 29.20 -11.92
C GLN A 342 -39.90 29.15 -13.46
N ILE A 343 -40.59 28.18 -14.05
CA ILE A 343 -41.33 28.40 -15.29
C ILE A 343 -42.78 28.03 -15.04
N SER A 344 -43.62 29.06 -14.97
CA SER A 344 -45.07 28.99 -14.93
C SER A 344 -45.65 28.28 -16.16
N ARG A 345 -46.49 27.26 -15.98
CA ARG A 345 -47.56 26.87 -16.90
C ARG A 345 -48.65 26.02 -16.19
N PRO A 346 -49.91 26.05 -16.66
CA PRO A 346 -51.07 26.06 -15.78
C PRO A 346 -51.73 24.69 -15.52
N SER A 347 -52.36 24.62 -14.33
CA SER A 347 -53.53 23.84 -13.91
C SER A 347 -53.89 22.52 -14.62
N SER A 348 -53.82 21.42 -13.87
CA SER A 348 -54.79 20.33 -13.96
C SER A 348 -54.91 19.60 -12.63
N THR A 349 -56.15 19.56 -12.14
CA THR A 349 -56.68 19.05 -10.87
C THR A 349 -56.50 17.54 -10.66
N ARG A 350 -56.07 17.12 -9.45
CA ARG A 350 -56.63 15.97 -8.70
C ARG A 350 -56.11 15.87 -7.23
N VAL A 351 -56.94 16.40 -6.32
CA VAL A 351 -57.31 16.00 -4.93
C VAL A 351 -56.82 14.59 -4.50
N SER A 352 -55.89 14.41 -3.53
CA SER A 352 -56.01 14.32 -2.03
C SER A 352 -55.86 12.87 -1.48
N PRO A 353 -55.70 12.58 -0.15
CA PRO A 353 -55.09 13.32 0.98
C PRO A 353 -54.24 12.49 2.02
N ARG A 354 -53.60 13.23 2.96
CA ARG A 354 -53.35 12.94 4.41
C ARG A 354 -52.24 11.94 4.81
N ALA A 355 -51.50 12.10 5.92
CA ALA A 355 -51.58 13.04 7.05
C ALA A 355 -50.21 13.21 7.75
N SER A 356 -49.96 14.44 8.19
CA SER A 356 -48.92 14.88 9.12
C SER A 356 -49.38 14.78 10.57
N LEU A 357 -48.52 14.32 11.48
CA LEU A 357 -48.59 14.66 12.91
C LEU A 357 -47.18 14.89 13.45
N SER A 358 -46.87 16.18 13.62
CA SER A 358 -45.75 16.70 14.39
C SER A 358 -46.14 16.84 15.86
N ARG A 359 -45.26 16.46 16.79
CA ARG A 359 -45.13 17.12 18.11
C ARG A 359 -43.65 17.18 18.46
N GLY A 360 -43.16 18.40 18.62
CA GLY A 360 -41.78 18.70 18.98
C GLY A 360 -41.52 18.54 20.48
N CYS A 361 -40.24 18.40 20.79
CA CYS A 361 -39.68 18.78 22.08
C CYS A 361 -38.30 19.38 21.80
N SER A 362 -38.13 20.62 22.20
CA SER A 362 -36.88 21.38 22.14
C SER A 362 -36.07 21.14 23.40
N SER A 363 -34.87 20.58 23.25
CA SER A 363 -33.79 20.70 24.23
C SER A 363 -32.48 20.95 23.51
N LEU A 364 -31.84 22.07 23.87
CA LEU A 364 -30.49 22.43 23.48
C LEU A 364 -29.51 21.46 24.15
N SER A 365 -29.07 20.44 23.41
CA SER A 365 -27.76 19.84 23.61
C SER A 365 -26.88 20.27 22.44
N SER A 366 -25.60 20.49 22.69
CA SER A 366 -24.57 20.61 21.65
C SER A 366 -24.43 19.25 20.94
N GLY A 367 -25.47 18.85 20.23
CA GLY A 367 -25.61 17.57 19.56
C GLY A 367 -24.84 17.62 18.25
N ILE A 368 -23.87 16.72 18.13
CA ILE A 368 -23.35 16.28 16.84
C ILE A 368 -24.59 15.91 16.00
N GLN A 369 -24.83 16.64 14.89
CA GLN A 369 -25.91 16.30 13.97
C GLN A 369 -25.50 14.99 13.27
N ILE A 370 -26.11 13.88 13.68
CA ILE A 370 -25.97 12.60 13.01
C ILE A 370 -26.76 12.71 11.69
N ASN A 371 -26.06 12.60 10.57
CA ASN A 371 -26.67 12.71 9.23
C ASN A 371 -27.16 11.32 8.80
N GLU A 372 -28.46 11.17 8.49
CA GLU A 372 -29.10 9.89 8.12
C GLU A 372 -28.68 9.36 6.72
N GLN A 373 -27.76 10.05 6.04
CA GLN A 373 -27.23 9.68 4.73
C GLN A 373 -25.71 9.65 4.77
N PRO A 374 -25.05 8.71 4.06
CA PRO A 374 -23.60 8.68 3.97
C PRO A 374 -23.05 10.04 3.51
N GLN A 375 -22.13 10.58 4.29
CA GLN A 375 -21.42 11.81 3.93
C GLN A 375 -20.40 11.52 2.83
N ASP A 376 -20.03 12.53 2.05
CA ASP A 376 -18.91 12.48 1.11
C ASP A 376 -17.79 13.33 1.71
N PHE A 377 -16.78 12.69 2.29
CA PHE A 377 -15.61 13.32 2.92
C PHE A 377 -14.47 13.52 1.91
N ASP A 378 -13.73 14.60 2.10
CA ASP A 378 -12.39 14.76 1.51
C ASP A 378 -11.37 14.01 2.38
N VAL A 379 -10.20 13.68 1.81
CA VAL A 379 -9.11 13.08 2.59
C VAL A 379 -8.70 13.97 3.76
N ASP A 380 -8.72 15.29 3.57
CA ASP A 380 -8.31 16.28 4.59
C ASP A 380 -9.28 16.39 5.78
N ASP A 381 -10.46 15.76 5.70
CA ASP A 381 -11.38 15.67 6.84
C ASP A 381 -10.86 14.74 7.95
N PHE A 382 -9.86 13.90 7.65
CA PHE A 382 -9.29 12.91 8.55
C PHE A 382 -7.76 12.93 8.51
N LYS A 383 -7.11 12.60 9.64
CA LYS A 383 -5.65 12.54 9.72
C LYS A 383 -5.09 11.14 9.55
N PHE A 384 -5.90 10.10 9.75
CA PHE A 384 -5.47 8.70 9.79
C PHE A 384 -4.27 8.50 10.75
N ASP A 385 -4.34 9.11 11.93
CA ASP A 385 -3.19 9.35 12.83
C ASP A 385 -2.51 8.05 13.32
N THR A 386 -3.22 7.23 14.09
CA THR A 386 -2.64 6.00 14.67
C THR A 386 -3.53 4.79 14.41
N VAL A 387 -2.97 3.70 13.92
CA VAL A 387 -3.71 2.44 13.74
C VAL A 387 -3.98 1.80 15.11
N LEU A 388 -5.27 1.67 15.45
CA LEU A 388 -5.77 1.01 16.67
C LEU A 388 -6.05 -0.48 16.45
N GLY A 389 -6.36 -0.88 15.21
CA GLY A 389 -6.64 -2.26 14.84
C GLY A 389 -6.57 -2.46 13.33
N GLU A 390 -6.17 -3.65 12.92
CA GLU A 390 -5.99 -4.02 11.51
C GLU A 390 -6.57 -5.42 11.26
N GLY A 391 -7.30 -5.56 10.16
CA GLY A 391 -7.94 -6.80 9.71
C GLY A 391 -8.44 -6.61 8.28
N ARG A 392 -9.67 -7.03 7.97
CA ARG A 392 -10.32 -6.70 6.68
C ARG A 392 -10.56 -5.19 6.50
N SER A 393 -10.53 -4.44 7.59
CA SER A 393 -10.59 -2.97 7.64
C SER A 393 -9.53 -2.46 8.60
N LYS A 394 -9.14 -1.19 8.47
CA LYS A 394 -8.23 -0.53 9.41
C LYS A 394 -9.02 0.40 10.32
N VAL A 395 -8.73 0.38 11.61
CA VAL A 395 -9.30 1.30 12.60
C VAL A 395 -8.23 2.30 13.00
N TYR A 396 -8.50 3.58 12.79
CA TYR A 396 -7.60 4.67 13.14
C TYR A 396 -8.12 5.41 14.37
N LEU A 397 -7.21 5.86 15.24
CA LEU A 397 -7.47 6.98 16.13
C LEU A 397 -7.50 8.24 15.27
N ASP A 398 -8.57 9.00 15.34
CA ASP A 398 -8.70 10.26 14.59
C ASP A 398 -9.55 11.29 15.36
N TYR A 399 -9.76 12.45 14.74
CA TYR A 399 -10.59 13.53 15.24
C TYR A 399 -11.66 13.89 14.22
N TYR A 400 -12.90 13.99 14.68
CA TYR A 400 -13.99 14.57 13.91
C TYR A 400 -14.54 15.78 14.66
N GLY A 401 -14.32 16.97 14.10
CA GLY A 401 -14.47 18.23 14.82
C GLY A 401 -13.55 18.27 16.05
N SER A 402 -14.12 18.44 17.24
CA SER A 402 -13.37 18.41 18.50
C SER A 402 -13.33 17.04 19.18
N SER A 403 -13.97 16.02 18.60
CA SER A 403 -14.18 14.72 19.24
C SER A 403 -13.13 13.71 18.78
N ARG A 404 -12.48 13.03 19.73
CA ARG A 404 -11.65 11.86 19.46
C ARG A 404 -12.52 10.67 19.08
N ILE A 405 -12.17 9.99 18.00
CA ILE A 405 -12.93 8.86 17.46
C ILE A 405 -12.03 7.67 17.11
N ALA A 406 -12.62 6.47 17.15
CA ALA A 406 -12.16 5.32 16.39
C ALA A 406 -12.82 5.37 15.01
N LEU A 407 -12.02 5.59 13.96
CA LEU A 407 -12.44 5.65 12.58
C LEU A 407 -12.13 4.32 11.90
N LYS A 408 -13.14 3.46 11.74
CA LYS A 408 -13.04 2.21 10.97
C LYS A 408 -13.15 2.54 9.49
N VAL A 409 -12.19 2.12 8.68
CA VAL A 409 -12.06 2.46 7.26
C VAL A 409 -11.82 1.19 6.46
N ALA A 410 -12.58 1.01 5.39
CA ALA A 410 -12.40 -0.09 4.43
C ALA A 410 -12.19 0.45 3.02
N ASP A 411 -11.31 -0.21 2.27
CA ASP A 411 -11.10 0.04 0.86
C ASP A 411 -12.17 -0.69 0.03
N ILE A 412 -13.27 0.02 -0.26
CA ILE A 412 -14.39 -0.54 -1.00
C ILE A 412 -14.15 -0.60 -2.51
N ALA A 413 -13.06 0.02 -3.00
CA ALA A 413 -12.63 -0.15 -4.39
C ALA A 413 -12.06 -1.55 -4.62
N LYS A 414 -11.37 -2.13 -3.64
CA LYS A 414 -10.88 -3.52 -3.68
C LYS A 414 -11.86 -4.52 -3.04
N HIS A 415 -12.49 -4.15 -1.92
CA HIS A 415 -13.36 -5.01 -1.11
C HIS A 415 -14.80 -4.50 -1.05
N GLY A 416 -15.42 -4.31 -2.23
CA GLY A 416 -16.77 -3.74 -2.35
C GLY A 416 -17.86 -4.57 -1.65
N GLU A 417 -17.63 -5.87 -1.43
CA GLU A 417 -18.50 -6.77 -0.67
C GLU A 417 -18.58 -6.44 0.82
N MET A 418 -17.67 -5.62 1.36
CA MET A 418 -17.72 -5.16 2.75
C MET A 418 -18.72 -4.02 2.98
N LEU A 419 -19.10 -3.29 1.93
CA LEU A 419 -19.98 -2.12 2.07
C LEU A 419 -21.32 -2.45 2.74
N PRO A 420 -22.02 -3.57 2.40
CA PRO A 420 -23.24 -3.97 3.12
C PRO A 420 -23.03 -4.21 4.62
N GLU A 421 -21.89 -4.79 5.03
CA GLU A 421 -21.56 -5.02 6.44
C GLU A 421 -21.40 -3.69 7.19
N LEU A 422 -20.67 -2.72 6.61
CA LEU A 422 -20.48 -1.39 7.19
C LEU A 422 -21.79 -0.58 7.25
N LEU A 423 -22.62 -0.67 6.21
CA LEU A 423 -23.95 -0.03 6.22
C LEU A 423 -24.88 -0.67 7.25
N ASN A 424 -24.78 -1.99 7.44
CA ASN A 424 -25.52 -2.67 8.50
C ASN A 424 -25.07 -2.19 9.89
N GLU A 425 -23.76 -2.08 10.11
CA GLU A 425 -23.18 -1.54 11.35
C GLU A 425 -23.74 -0.13 11.66
N VAL A 426 -23.74 0.78 10.67
CA VAL A 426 -24.32 2.13 10.82
C VAL A 426 -25.80 2.06 11.22
N SER A 427 -26.59 1.27 10.49
CA SER A 427 -28.03 1.15 10.76
C SER A 427 -28.34 0.58 12.14
N VAL A 428 -27.47 -0.27 12.67
CA VAL A 428 -27.60 -0.81 14.03
C VAL A 428 -27.28 0.26 15.07
N TYR A 429 -26.22 1.04 14.89
CA TYR A 429 -25.93 2.18 15.78
C TYR A 429 -27.08 3.19 15.83
N GLU A 430 -27.70 3.51 14.69
CA GLU A 430 -28.88 4.38 14.63
C GLU A 430 -30.06 3.82 15.43
N GLN A 431 -30.35 2.52 15.26
CA GLN A 431 -31.43 1.83 15.98
C GLN A 431 -31.14 1.75 17.49
N LEU A 432 -29.88 1.60 17.88
CA LEU A 432 -29.43 1.52 19.28
C LEU A 432 -29.04 2.87 19.87
N SER A 433 -29.50 3.98 19.28
CA SER A 433 -29.15 5.35 19.72
C SER A 433 -29.34 5.61 21.21
N GLY A 434 -30.33 4.97 21.86
CA GLY A 434 -30.58 5.07 23.30
C GLY A 434 -29.57 4.36 24.21
N LEU A 435 -28.76 3.44 23.68
CA LEU A 435 -27.73 2.69 24.43
C LEU A 435 -26.33 3.32 24.28
N GLN A 436 -26.17 4.23 23.32
CA GLN A 436 -24.87 4.80 22.97
C GLN A 436 -24.20 5.55 24.13
N GLY A 437 -22.94 5.20 24.39
CA GLY A 437 -22.15 5.70 25.51
C GLY A 437 -22.40 4.95 26.83
N ASN A 438 -23.35 4.01 26.87
CA ASN A 438 -23.62 3.13 28.01
C ASN A 438 -23.62 1.66 27.57
N GLY A 439 -22.43 1.09 27.40
CA GLY A 439 -22.23 -0.30 26.99
C GLY A 439 -22.00 -0.50 25.49
N ILE A 440 -22.31 0.49 24.64
CA ILE A 440 -21.88 0.53 23.23
C ILE A 440 -21.29 1.91 22.88
N PRO A 441 -20.43 2.04 21.86
CA PRO A 441 -19.86 3.32 21.45
C PRO A 441 -20.91 4.35 21.06
N ARG A 442 -20.56 5.63 21.14
CA ARG A 442 -21.34 6.70 20.53
C ARG A 442 -21.01 6.79 19.04
N PHE A 443 -22.00 6.63 18.19
CA PHE A 443 -21.85 6.90 16.76
C PHE A 443 -21.65 8.38 16.49
N VAL A 444 -20.70 8.71 15.61
CA VAL A 444 -20.28 10.08 15.32
C VAL A 444 -20.50 10.42 13.86
N CYS A 445 -19.96 9.62 12.94
CA CYS A 445 -20.02 9.90 11.51
C CYS A 445 -19.91 8.64 10.68
N HIS A 446 -20.35 8.71 9.43
CA HIS A 446 -20.10 7.69 8.43
C HIS A 446 -20.18 8.29 7.03
N GLY A 447 -19.50 7.67 6.06
CA GLY A 447 -19.46 8.21 4.72
C GLY A 447 -18.37 7.62 3.87
N PHE A 448 -18.29 8.11 2.64
CA PHE A 448 -17.23 7.78 1.72
C PHE A 448 -16.09 8.77 1.85
N VAL A 449 -14.84 8.30 1.75
CA VAL A 449 -13.65 9.16 1.68
C VAL A 449 -13.02 8.95 0.30
N GLU A 450 -12.81 10.03 -0.45
CA GLU A 450 -12.25 9.99 -1.81
C GLU A 450 -12.95 9.00 -2.76
N ASP A 451 -14.25 8.76 -2.53
CA ASP A 451 -15.10 7.79 -3.23
C ASP A 451 -14.72 6.30 -3.20
N ILE A 452 -13.48 5.98 -2.83
CA ILE A 452 -12.91 4.62 -2.85
C ILE A 452 -12.82 3.97 -1.46
N LEU A 453 -12.92 4.76 -0.38
CA LEU A 453 -13.01 4.25 0.98
C LEU A 453 -14.41 4.47 1.55
N TYR A 454 -14.81 3.62 2.49
CA TYR A 454 -15.95 3.87 3.37
C TYR A 454 -15.50 3.89 4.83
N CYS A 455 -15.97 4.86 5.60
CA CYS A 455 -15.63 5.00 7.00
C CYS A 455 -16.85 5.01 7.93
N VAL A 456 -16.65 4.47 9.14
CA VAL A 456 -17.57 4.52 10.27
C VAL A 456 -16.79 5.04 11.48
N GLY A 457 -17.19 6.19 12.01
CA GLY A 457 -16.57 6.86 13.15
C GLY A 457 -17.41 6.73 14.41
N VAL A 458 -16.81 6.21 15.47
CA VAL A 458 -17.43 6.05 16.80
C VAL A 458 -16.54 6.60 17.91
N SER A 459 -17.07 6.82 19.11
CA SER A 459 -16.26 7.23 20.27
C SER A 459 -15.23 6.18 20.66
N ILE A 460 -14.08 6.60 21.17
CA ILE A 460 -13.07 5.70 21.78
C ILE A 460 -13.65 5.04 23.03
N CYS A 461 -13.51 3.71 23.12
CA CYS A 461 -14.06 2.87 24.19
C CYS A 461 -13.00 2.04 24.94
N GLY A 462 -11.72 2.40 24.83
CA GLY A 462 -10.61 1.75 25.54
C GLY A 462 -9.96 0.61 24.77
N THR A 463 -9.50 -0.43 25.49
CA THR A 463 -8.69 -1.53 24.92
C THR A 463 -9.34 -2.89 25.16
N VAL A 464 -8.92 -3.90 24.40
CA VAL A 464 -9.40 -5.28 24.54
C VAL A 464 -9.19 -5.78 25.98
N ALA A 465 -10.22 -6.38 26.56
CA ALA A 465 -10.18 -6.88 27.93
C ALA A 465 -9.19 -8.04 28.09
N ASN A 466 -8.35 -8.05 29.13
CA ASN A 466 -7.53 -9.22 29.46
C ASN A 466 -8.26 -10.27 30.32
N GLY A 467 -9.32 -9.84 31.01
CA GLY A 467 -10.23 -10.63 31.83
C GLY A 467 -11.32 -9.70 32.38
N PHE A 468 -12.31 -10.28 33.07
CA PHE A 468 -13.49 -9.53 33.51
C PHE A 468 -13.72 -9.66 35.03
N THR A 469 -13.96 -8.54 35.70
CA THR A 469 -14.50 -8.52 37.05
C THR A 469 -15.98 -8.89 37.04
N GLU A 470 -16.51 -9.42 38.15
CA GLU A 470 -17.94 -9.77 38.25
C GLU A 470 -18.87 -8.59 37.92
N GLN A 471 -18.48 -7.36 38.29
CA GLN A 471 -19.23 -6.16 37.93
C GLN A 471 -19.25 -5.89 36.42
N GLN A 472 -18.13 -6.11 35.73
CA GLN A 472 -18.04 -5.98 34.27
C GLN A 472 -18.87 -7.07 33.58
N LYS A 473 -18.82 -8.30 34.09
CA LYS A 473 -19.64 -9.41 33.56
C LYS A 473 -21.12 -9.08 33.63
N GLN A 474 -21.59 -8.62 34.80
CA GLN A 474 -22.98 -8.23 34.99
C GLN A 474 -23.38 -7.09 34.04
N LYS A 475 -22.54 -6.06 33.90
CA LYS A 475 -22.81 -4.93 33.00
C LYS A 475 -22.82 -5.32 31.52
N LEU A 476 -21.99 -6.28 31.10
CA LEU A 476 -22.00 -6.84 29.75
C LEU A 476 -23.30 -7.59 29.47
N LEU A 477 -23.77 -8.40 30.42
CA LEU A 477 -25.04 -9.12 30.29
C LEU A 477 -26.23 -8.16 30.18
N GLU A 478 -26.28 -7.13 31.03
CA GLU A 478 -27.31 -6.08 30.97
C GLU A 478 -27.28 -5.30 29.64
N THR A 479 -26.08 -5.02 29.13
CA THR A 479 -25.90 -4.36 27.83
C THR A 479 -26.40 -5.25 26.70
N LEU A 480 -26.04 -6.53 26.70
CA LEU A 480 -26.47 -7.48 25.67
C LEU A 480 -27.99 -7.70 25.71
N GLU A 481 -28.58 -7.81 26.91
CA GLU A 481 -30.03 -7.89 27.08
C GLU A 481 -30.72 -6.64 26.51
N SER A 482 -30.18 -5.45 26.77
CA SER A 482 -30.71 -4.21 26.20
C SER A 482 -30.64 -4.19 24.66
N ILE A 483 -29.57 -4.73 24.07
CA ILE A 483 -29.44 -4.90 22.61
C ILE A 483 -30.52 -5.85 22.08
N HIS A 484 -30.76 -6.97 22.78
CA HIS A 484 -31.80 -7.95 22.42
C HIS A 484 -33.21 -7.37 22.54
N GLU A 485 -33.48 -6.59 23.58
CA GLU A 485 -34.76 -5.89 23.78
C GLU A 485 -35.05 -4.89 22.66
N ALA A 486 -34.01 -4.23 22.14
CA ALA A 486 -34.09 -3.38 20.96
C ALA A 486 -34.27 -4.17 19.64
N GLY A 487 -34.37 -5.50 19.71
CA GLY A 487 -34.64 -6.39 18.59
C GLY A 487 -33.41 -6.74 17.74
N ILE A 488 -32.21 -6.53 18.28
CA ILE A 488 -30.93 -6.80 17.60
C ILE A 488 -30.28 -8.04 18.20
N LEU A 489 -29.70 -8.90 17.35
CA LEU A 489 -28.67 -9.87 17.74
C LEU A 489 -27.33 -9.39 17.21
N HIS A 490 -26.26 -9.53 17.99
CA HIS A 490 -24.94 -9.06 17.59
C HIS A 490 -24.30 -9.97 16.52
N ASN A 491 -24.43 -11.29 16.69
CA ASN A 491 -23.88 -12.42 15.92
C ASN A 491 -22.36 -12.50 15.80
N ASP A 492 -21.62 -11.72 16.59
CA ASP A 492 -20.14 -11.70 16.56
C ASP A 492 -19.57 -11.40 17.95
N ILE A 493 -20.16 -12.01 18.99
CA ILE A 493 -19.67 -11.88 20.36
C ILE A 493 -18.38 -12.69 20.51
N LYS A 494 -17.27 -11.96 20.70
CA LYS A 494 -15.93 -12.50 20.92
C LYS A 494 -15.09 -11.51 21.73
N LYS A 495 -13.95 -11.95 22.26
CA LYS A 495 -13.11 -11.15 23.17
C LYS A 495 -12.63 -9.86 22.51
N GLU A 496 -12.32 -9.91 21.23
CA GLU A 496 -11.81 -8.79 20.43
C GLU A 496 -12.85 -7.68 20.25
N ASN A 497 -14.14 -8.01 20.36
CA ASN A 497 -15.26 -7.08 20.23
C ASN A 497 -15.76 -6.56 21.58
N ILE A 498 -15.01 -6.81 22.66
CA ILE A 498 -15.31 -6.29 23.99
C ILE A 498 -14.13 -5.43 24.48
N LEU A 499 -14.38 -4.13 24.60
CA LEU A 499 -13.41 -3.15 25.07
C LEU A 499 -13.71 -2.72 26.50
N ILE A 500 -12.66 -2.38 27.26
CA ILE A 500 -12.78 -1.79 28.59
C ILE A 500 -12.16 -0.39 28.56
N ASP A 501 -12.94 0.61 28.97
CA ASP A 501 -12.46 2.00 29.09
C ASP A 501 -11.58 2.21 30.33
N GLU A 502 -10.98 3.39 30.45
CA GLU A 502 -10.11 3.75 31.59
C GLU A 502 -10.85 3.75 32.94
N SER A 503 -12.18 3.85 32.94
CA SER A 503 -13.03 3.79 34.13
C SER A 503 -13.48 2.36 34.47
N GLY A 504 -13.03 1.37 33.70
CA GLY A 504 -13.39 -0.04 33.88
C GLY A 504 -14.76 -0.41 33.31
N ASN A 505 -15.42 0.46 32.54
CA ASN A 505 -16.69 0.14 31.91
C ASN A 505 -16.48 -0.72 30.65
N PRO A 506 -17.24 -1.81 30.50
CA PRO A 506 -17.19 -2.62 29.30
C PRO A 506 -18.06 -2.03 28.18
N TYR A 507 -17.60 -2.20 26.95
CA TYR A 507 -18.26 -1.80 25.71
C TYR A 507 -18.26 -2.94 24.69
N ILE A 508 -19.42 -3.19 24.08
CA ILE A 508 -19.58 -4.11 22.94
C ILE A 508 -19.47 -3.29 21.64
N ILE A 509 -18.63 -3.76 20.72
CA ILE A 509 -18.33 -3.08 19.44
C ILE A 509 -18.50 -4.03 18.24
N ASP A 510 -18.48 -3.46 17.03
CA ASP A 510 -18.52 -4.16 15.74
C ASP A 510 -19.86 -4.87 15.43
N PHE A 511 -20.84 -4.08 15.00
CA PHE A 511 -22.17 -4.56 14.65
C PHE A 511 -22.32 -4.97 13.17
N GLY A 512 -21.21 -5.19 12.44
CA GLY A 512 -21.24 -5.50 11.01
C GLY A 512 -22.10 -6.72 10.64
N PHE A 513 -22.12 -7.74 11.51
CA PHE A 513 -22.85 -8.99 11.34
C PHE A 513 -24.20 -9.05 12.06
N SER A 514 -24.62 -7.95 12.68
CA SER A 514 -25.83 -7.93 13.48
C SER A 514 -27.09 -8.14 12.63
N THR A 515 -28.10 -8.77 13.21
CA THR A 515 -29.36 -9.06 12.52
C THR A 515 -30.56 -8.66 13.37
N ARG A 516 -31.71 -8.46 12.70
CA ARG A 516 -32.99 -8.13 13.35
C ARG A 516 -33.84 -9.37 13.63
N ASN A 517 -33.27 -10.57 13.50
CA ASN A 517 -33.95 -11.85 13.69
C ASN A 517 -33.82 -12.34 15.14
N CYS A 518 -34.34 -11.55 16.08
CA CYS A 518 -34.09 -11.73 17.50
C CYS A 518 -35.08 -12.71 18.17
N SER A 519 -35.02 -13.99 17.79
CA SER A 519 -35.85 -15.04 18.42
C SER A 519 -35.39 -15.36 19.85
N PRO A 520 -36.28 -15.81 20.75
CA PRO A 520 -35.89 -16.17 22.12
C PRO A 520 -34.77 -17.20 22.20
N VAL A 521 -34.73 -18.16 21.26
CA VAL A 521 -33.68 -19.19 21.19
C VAL A 521 -32.34 -18.56 20.82
N ALA A 522 -32.32 -17.71 19.79
CA ALA A 522 -31.09 -17.06 19.34
C ALA A 522 -30.52 -16.09 20.39
N ARG A 523 -31.39 -15.37 21.12
CA ARG A 523 -30.98 -14.54 22.28
C ARG A 523 -30.29 -15.39 23.33
N MET A 524 -30.89 -16.52 23.69
CA MET A 524 -30.33 -17.44 24.69
C MET A 524 -28.98 -18.01 24.24
N GLU A 525 -28.84 -18.38 22.96
CA GLU A 525 -27.57 -18.86 22.40
C GLU A 525 -26.47 -17.80 22.47
N GLU A 526 -26.76 -16.55 22.07
CA GLU A 526 -25.80 -15.44 22.13
C GLU A 526 -25.42 -15.06 23.57
N THR A 527 -26.39 -15.07 24.50
CA THR A 527 -26.12 -14.86 25.93
C THR A 527 -25.24 -15.96 26.51
N ASN A 528 -25.49 -17.22 26.16
CA ASN A 528 -24.64 -18.34 26.59
C ASN A 528 -23.21 -18.22 26.04
N LEU A 529 -23.06 -17.73 24.81
CA LEU A 529 -21.75 -17.46 24.22
C LEU A 529 -21.00 -16.40 25.03
N LEU A 530 -21.66 -15.28 25.37
CA LEU A 530 -21.08 -14.23 26.21
C LEU A 530 -20.68 -14.77 27.59
N LEU A 531 -21.54 -15.56 28.24
CA LEU A 531 -21.25 -16.19 29.54
C LEU A 531 -19.98 -17.06 29.47
N SER A 532 -19.91 -17.94 28.47
CA SER A 532 -18.75 -18.80 28.28
C SER A 532 -17.45 -18.01 28.05
N LEU A 533 -17.54 -16.87 27.36
CA LEU A 533 -16.42 -16.00 27.08
C LEU A 533 -15.90 -15.32 28.35
N VAL A 534 -16.80 -14.85 29.21
CA VAL A 534 -16.41 -14.12 30.43
C VAL A 534 -16.07 -15.04 31.62
N GLU A 535 -16.47 -16.31 31.58
CA GLU A 535 -16.11 -17.31 32.59
C GLU A 535 -14.75 -18.00 32.32
N SER A 536 -14.31 -18.03 31.06
CA SER A 536 -13.06 -18.70 30.63
C SER A 536 -11.78 -17.87 30.80
N THR A 537 -11.92 -16.65 31.33
CA THR A 537 -10.84 -15.69 31.64
C THR A 537 -10.88 -15.27 33.09
#